data_AF-A0A841DMX3-F1
#
_entry.id   AF-A0A841DMX3-F1
#
_cell.length_a   1.000
_cell.length_b   1.000
_cell.length_c   1.000
_cell.angle_alpha   90.00
_cell.angle_beta   90.00
_cell.angle_gamma   90.00
#
_symmetry.space_group_name_H-M   'P 1'
#
loop_
_entity.id
_entity.type
_entity.pdbx_description
1 polymer ?
#
loop_
_entity_poly.entity_id
_entity_poly.type
_entity_poly.pdbx_seq_one_letter_code
_entity_poly.pdbx_strand_id
1 'polypeptide(L)'
;MTAHRTKHLARLVLSLLAGFLLAGTVATTAGASTTEDGYRFWGYYQWSNGQWAFSQKGADAFVPADGGVEGWRFALGGAKPRVPRAAGDFEAICGKTPAESGKKRVALVIDPGTPEDALAGETPGEATGTCVVTAPKSTGAQVLAAAGPVRIEKGLTCGVSGYPAKGCGDQVKNIKVPATDAQVTLKIDAAVGSSAPASAPAKQDESSGPWAVLIIAAAVVVLLAGGGLLLNRRRSAVK
;
A
#
# COMPACT_ATOMS: atom_id res chain seq x y z
N MET A 1 -68.77 21.99 -44.68
CA MET A 1 -69.74 21.13 -43.99
C MET A 1 -69.07 19.78 -43.77
N THR A 2 -68.59 19.54 -42.56
CA THR A 2 -67.53 18.57 -42.23
C THR A 2 -68.09 17.46 -41.37
N ALA A 3 -68.34 16.30 -41.97
CA ALA A 3 -68.81 15.09 -41.31
C ALA A 3 -67.63 14.14 -41.08
N HIS A 4 -67.16 13.95 -39.83
CA HIS A 4 -66.36 12.77 -39.44
C HIS A 4 -66.14 12.68 -37.91
N ARG A 5 -67.20 12.87 -37.10
CA ARG A 5 -67.09 12.91 -35.61
C ARG A 5 -67.32 11.58 -34.86
N THR A 6 -67.41 10.42 -35.52
CA THR A 6 -67.86 9.18 -34.85
C THR A 6 -67.04 7.91 -35.15
N LYS A 7 -65.84 8.02 -35.75
CA LYS A 7 -65.02 6.83 -36.12
C LYS A 7 -63.68 6.68 -35.40
N HIS A 8 -63.34 7.57 -34.46
CA HIS A 8 -62.01 7.58 -33.82
C HIS A 8 -61.94 6.99 -32.40
N LEU A 9 -63.07 6.68 -31.75
CA LEU A 9 -63.05 6.18 -30.36
C LEU A 9 -63.05 4.65 -30.21
N ALA A 10 -63.37 3.88 -31.25
CA ALA A 10 -63.50 2.42 -31.15
C ALA A 10 -62.27 1.63 -31.61
N ARG A 11 -61.22 2.29 -32.14
CA ARG A 11 -59.97 1.62 -32.60
C ARG A 11 -58.75 1.94 -31.76
N LEU A 12 -58.92 2.65 -30.64
CA LEU A 12 -57.85 3.00 -29.71
C LEU A 12 -57.75 2.07 -28.50
N VAL A 13 -58.52 0.96 -28.49
CA VAL A 13 -58.52 -0.03 -27.39
C VAL A 13 -57.85 -1.36 -27.78
N LEU A 14 -57.48 -1.55 -29.06
CA LEU A 14 -56.86 -2.79 -29.54
C LEU A 14 -55.37 -2.60 -29.92
N SER A 15 -54.62 -1.86 -29.13
CA SER A 15 -53.15 -1.72 -29.30
C SER A 15 -52.38 -1.65 -27.97
N LEU A 16 -53.03 -1.98 -26.84
CA LEU A 16 -52.44 -1.88 -25.49
C LEU A 16 -52.13 -3.25 -24.85
N LEU A 17 -52.07 -4.33 -25.63
CA LEU A 17 -51.79 -5.70 -25.14
C LEU A 17 -50.67 -6.41 -25.93
N ALA A 18 -49.72 -5.65 -26.48
CA ALA A 18 -48.50 -6.19 -27.12
C ALA A 18 -47.21 -5.62 -26.51
N GLY A 19 -47.28 -5.11 -25.28
CA GLY A 19 -46.18 -4.43 -24.61
C GLY A 19 -46.00 -4.88 -23.18
N PHE A 20 -45.86 -6.18 -22.91
CA PHE A 20 -45.46 -6.64 -21.57
C PHE A 20 -44.91 -8.08 -21.55
N LEU A 21 -43.91 -8.42 -22.38
CA LEU A 21 -43.23 -9.73 -22.30
C LEU A 21 -41.74 -9.68 -22.74
N LEU A 22 -41.06 -8.56 -22.49
CA LEU A 22 -39.59 -8.55 -22.36
C LEU A 22 -39.24 -8.36 -20.88
N ALA A 23 -39.64 -9.34 -20.05
CA ALA A 23 -39.06 -9.49 -18.72
C ALA A 23 -37.59 -9.91 -18.92
N GLY A 24 -36.70 -9.01 -18.54
CA GLY A 24 -35.27 -9.17 -18.67
C GLY A 24 -34.78 -10.48 -18.07
N THR A 25 -34.20 -11.33 -18.90
CA THR A 25 -33.22 -12.31 -18.45
C THR A 25 -31.97 -11.52 -18.06
N VAL A 26 -31.93 -11.06 -16.81
CA VAL A 26 -30.66 -10.76 -16.15
C VAL A 26 -29.95 -12.10 -16.02
N ALA A 27 -29.21 -12.49 -17.05
CA ALA A 27 -28.24 -13.55 -16.95
C ALA A 27 -27.19 -13.05 -15.94
N THR A 28 -27.35 -13.44 -14.68
CA THR A 28 -26.25 -13.42 -13.73
C THR A 28 -25.22 -14.39 -14.27
N THR A 29 -24.29 -13.90 -15.08
CA THR A 29 -23.06 -14.63 -15.36
C THR A 29 -22.32 -14.68 -14.03
N ALA A 30 -22.64 -15.68 -13.20
CA ALA A 30 -21.71 -16.18 -12.21
C ALA A 30 -20.43 -16.45 -12.99
N GLY A 31 -19.41 -15.63 -12.77
CA GLY A 31 -18.18 -15.67 -13.55
C GLY A 31 -17.66 -17.10 -13.54
N ALA A 32 -17.72 -17.76 -14.71
CA ALA A 32 -17.04 -19.02 -14.89
C ALA A 32 -15.57 -18.74 -14.63
N SER A 33 -15.06 -19.19 -13.48
CA SER A 33 -13.64 -19.19 -13.20
C SER A 33 -13.01 -20.17 -14.19
N THR A 34 -12.58 -19.65 -15.33
CA THR A 34 -11.76 -20.40 -16.29
C THR A 34 -10.50 -20.79 -15.56
N THR A 35 -10.28 -22.10 -15.39
CA THR A 35 -9.03 -22.62 -14.87
C THR A 35 -7.94 -22.26 -15.86
N GLU A 36 -7.06 -21.34 -15.46
CA GLU A 36 -5.88 -20.97 -16.24
C GLU A 36 -4.62 -21.56 -15.58
N ASP A 37 -3.58 -21.76 -16.38
CA ASP A 37 -2.24 -21.98 -15.85
C ASP A 37 -1.61 -20.61 -15.59
N GLY A 38 -0.69 -20.54 -14.64
CA GLY A 38 0.08 -19.32 -14.42
C GLY A 38 1.40 -19.59 -13.76
N TYR A 39 2.04 -18.53 -13.28
CA TYR A 39 3.40 -18.56 -12.79
C TYR A 39 3.50 -17.89 -11.43
N ARG A 40 4.35 -18.44 -10.59
CA ARG A 40 4.72 -17.82 -9.31
C ARG A 40 6.07 -17.14 -9.43
N PHE A 41 6.09 -15.81 -9.38
CA PHE A 41 7.29 -15.02 -9.66
C PHE A 41 7.26 -13.64 -8.99
N TRP A 42 8.43 -12.99 -8.94
CA TRP A 42 8.56 -11.56 -8.66
C TRP A 42 8.32 -10.74 -9.93
N GLY A 43 7.20 -10.02 -9.98
CA GLY A 43 6.95 -9.01 -11.00
C GLY A 43 7.62 -7.68 -10.66
N TYR A 44 8.00 -6.92 -11.69
CA TYR A 44 8.66 -5.62 -11.59
C TYR A 44 7.75 -4.52 -12.18
N TYR A 45 7.57 -3.43 -11.44
CA TYR A 45 6.55 -2.42 -11.70
C TYR A 45 7.08 -1.00 -11.50
N GLN A 46 6.47 -0.05 -12.21
CA GLN A 46 6.64 1.38 -11.96
C GLN A 46 5.31 1.98 -11.51
N TRP A 47 5.37 2.91 -10.56
CA TRP A 47 4.19 3.67 -10.15
C TRP A 47 4.16 5.02 -10.86
N SER A 48 3.02 5.32 -11.49
CA SER A 48 2.76 6.61 -12.11
C SER A 48 1.26 6.89 -12.12
N ASN A 49 0.87 8.16 -11.99
CA ASN A 49 -0.54 8.57 -12.04
C ASN A 49 -1.47 7.80 -11.09
N GLY A 50 -0.97 7.44 -9.90
CA GLY A 50 -1.76 6.71 -8.90
C GLY A 50 -1.95 5.23 -9.19
N GLN A 51 -1.19 4.65 -10.13
CA GLN A 51 -1.35 3.25 -10.56
C GLN A 51 0.00 2.55 -10.79
N TRP A 52 0.01 1.25 -10.54
CA TRP A 52 1.11 0.36 -10.90
C TRP A 52 0.99 -0.07 -12.36
N ALA A 53 2.10 0.02 -13.08
CA ALA A 53 2.25 -0.53 -14.41
C ALA A 53 3.34 -1.62 -14.39
N PHE A 54 3.06 -2.77 -15.02
CA PHE A 54 4.07 -3.81 -15.23
C PHE A 54 5.17 -3.27 -16.15
N SER A 55 6.43 -3.44 -15.75
CA SER A 55 7.55 -2.89 -16.48
C SER A 55 7.68 -3.51 -17.87
N GLN A 56 7.85 -2.66 -18.87
CA GLN A 56 8.11 -3.07 -20.26
C GLN A 56 9.59 -3.36 -20.53
N LYS A 57 10.47 -3.04 -19.56
CA LYS A 57 11.91 -3.30 -19.62
C LYS A 57 12.34 -4.15 -18.43
N GLY A 58 13.36 -4.98 -18.63
CA GLY A 58 14.02 -5.65 -17.51
C GLY A 58 14.57 -4.64 -16.50
N ALA A 59 14.61 -5.03 -15.22
CA ALA A 59 15.11 -4.18 -14.15
C ALA A 59 16.60 -3.85 -14.30
N ASP A 60 17.34 -4.63 -15.06
CA ASP A 60 18.73 -4.40 -15.46
C ASP A 60 18.88 -3.32 -16.56
N ALA A 61 17.81 -3.00 -17.28
CA ALA A 61 17.82 -2.01 -18.38
C ALA A 61 17.03 -0.73 -18.08
N PHE A 62 16.09 -0.77 -17.13
CA PHE A 62 15.33 0.40 -16.72
C PHE A 62 16.09 1.25 -15.71
N VAL A 63 16.21 2.56 -15.97
CA VAL A 63 16.84 3.54 -15.07
C VAL A 63 15.75 4.49 -14.56
N PRO A 64 15.30 4.36 -13.29
CA PRO A 64 14.32 5.29 -12.72
C PRO A 64 14.90 6.71 -12.64
N ALA A 65 14.05 7.71 -12.79
CA ALA A 65 14.40 9.09 -12.50
C ALA A 65 14.54 9.32 -10.98
N ASP A 66 15.15 10.45 -10.58
CA ASP A 66 14.99 10.95 -9.22
C ASP A 66 13.50 11.24 -8.95
N GLY A 67 13.01 10.88 -7.76
CA GLY A 67 11.57 10.92 -7.47
C GLY A 67 10.79 9.71 -8.00
N GLY A 68 11.44 8.79 -8.71
CA GLY A 68 10.81 7.60 -9.26
C GLY A 68 10.38 6.62 -8.18
N VAL A 69 9.39 5.79 -8.51
CA VAL A 69 8.85 4.77 -7.61
C VAL A 69 8.82 3.42 -8.33
N GLU A 70 9.58 2.49 -7.78
CA GLU A 70 9.76 1.14 -8.29
C GLU A 70 9.09 0.14 -7.35
N GLY A 71 8.47 -0.90 -7.91
CA GLY A 71 7.72 -1.89 -7.17
C GLY A 71 8.11 -3.31 -7.55
N TRP A 72 8.17 -4.19 -6.55
CA TRP A 72 8.35 -5.62 -6.71
C TRP A 72 7.22 -6.34 -6.01
N ARG A 73 6.55 -7.26 -6.71
CA ARG A 73 5.45 -8.05 -6.16
C ARG A 73 5.69 -9.53 -6.43
N PHE A 74 5.82 -10.32 -5.38
CA PHE A 74 5.78 -11.77 -5.49
C PHE A 74 4.32 -12.22 -5.50
N ALA A 75 3.91 -12.93 -6.54
CA ALA A 75 2.54 -13.42 -6.64
C ALA A 75 2.44 -14.68 -7.49
N LEU A 76 1.39 -15.45 -7.25
CA LEU A 76 0.85 -16.37 -8.24
C LEU A 76 -0.07 -15.59 -9.19
N GLY A 77 0.35 -15.42 -10.44
CA GLY A 77 -0.37 -14.67 -11.46
C GLY A 77 -0.64 -15.50 -12.71
N GLY A 78 -1.81 -15.28 -13.32
CA GLY A 78 -2.19 -15.85 -14.61
C GLY A 78 -1.85 -14.92 -15.77
N ALA A 79 -2.78 -14.78 -16.72
CA ALA A 79 -2.62 -13.90 -17.88
C ALA A 79 -2.40 -12.42 -17.51
N LYS A 80 -2.89 -11.99 -16.34
CA LYS A 80 -2.67 -10.65 -15.79
C LYS A 80 -1.74 -10.74 -14.58
N PRO A 81 -0.51 -10.17 -14.64
CA PRO A 81 0.35 -10.05 -13.47
C PRO A 81 -0.33 -9.25 -12.35
N ARG A 82 -0.10 -9.67 -11.11
CA ARG A 82 -0.65 -8.98 -9.93
C ARG A 82 0.32 -7.92 -9.44
N VAL A 83 -0.21 -6.71 -9.25
CA VAL A 83 0.54 -5.51 -8.86
C VAL A 83 0.82 -5.48 -7.35
N PRO A 84 1.78 -4.67 -6.87
CA PRO A 84 1.96 -4.42 -5.44
C PRO A 84 0.65 -3.94 -4.78
N ARG A 85 0.39 -4.41 -3.56
CA ARG A 85 -0.86 -4.16 -2.82
C ARG A 85 -0.90 -2.82 -2.09
N ALA A 86 0.20 -2.08 -2.08
CA ALA A 86 0.26 -0.76 -1.49
C ALA A 86 0.48 0.30 -2.58
N ALA A 87 0.06 1.53 -2.31
CA ALA A 87 0.33 2.65 -3.18
C ALA A 87 1.84 2.98 -3.22
N GLY A 88 2.33 3.36 -4.40
CA GLY A 88 3.70 3.84 -4.59
C GLY A 88 3.85 5.33 -4.26
N ASP A 89 3.51 5.75 -3.05
CA ASP A 89 3.63 7.15 -2.64
C ASP A 89 5.09 7.51 -2.33
N PHE A 90 5.72 8.27 -3.24
CA PHE A 90 7.11 8.71 -3.08
C PHE A 90 7.29 9.55 -1.81
N GLU A 91 6.37 10.46 -1.50
CA GLU A 91 6.54 11.37 -0.37
C GLU A 91 6.42 10.61 0.95
N ALA A 92 5.51 9.64 1.04
CA ALA A 92 5.38 8.77 2.20
C ALA A 92 6.66 7.94 2.48
N ILE A 93 7.34 7.48 1.43
CA ILE A 93 8.52 6.61 1.53
C ILE A 93 9.82 7.41 1.66
N CYS A 94 9.96 8.49 0.90
CA CYS A 94 11.21 9.24 0.71
C CYS A 94 11.18 10.68 1.23
N GLY A 95 10.05 11.22 1.67
CA GLY A 95 9.91 12.65 2.04
C GLY A 95 10.85 13.10 3.16
N LYS A 96 11.24 12.18 4.05
CA LYS A 96 12.21 12.44 5.13
C LYS A 96 13.67 12.29 4.71
N THR A 97 13.93 11.78 3.52
CA THR A 97 15.29 11.55 3.01
C THR A 97 15.71 12.77 2.18
N PRO A 98 16.73 13.53 2.62
CA PRO A 98 17.17 14.72 1.90
C PRO A 98 17.73 14.35 0.53
N ALA A 99 17.60 15.27 -0.43
CA ALA A 99 18.29 15.14 -1.70
C ALA A 99 19.81 15.31 -1.50
N GLU A 100 20.59 14.51 -2.21
CA GLU A 100 22.06 14.56 -2.18
C GLU A 100 22.60 14.89 -3.56
N SER A 101 23.53 15.85 -3.63
CA SER A 101 24.13 16.25 -4.90
C SER A 101 24.78 15.07 -5.63
N GLY A 102 24.51 14.94 -6.92
CA GLY A 102 25.04 13.85 -7.75
C GLY A 102 24.41 12.49 -7.50
N LYS A 103 23.33 12.40 -6.70
CA LYS A 103 22.55 11.17 -6.47
C LYS A 103 21.08 11.37 -6.84
N LYS A 104 20.35 10.26 -6.90
CA LYS A 104 18.90 10.22 -7.00
C LYS A 104 18.30 9.44 -5.84
N ARG A 105 17.05 9.76 -5.51
CA ARG A 105 16.18 9.04 -4.58
C ARG A 105 15.15 8.27 -5.38
N VAL A 106 15.01 7.00 -5.06
CA VAL A 106 13.99 6.12 -5.64
C VAL A 106 13.24 5.49 -4.49
N ALA A 107 11.92 5.65 -4.46
CA ALA A 107 11.10 4.92 -3.51
C ALA A 107 10.93 3.48 -4.00
N LEU A 108 11.37 2.52 -3.21
CA LEU A 108 11.29 1.10 -3.53
C LEU A 108 10.19 0.46 -2.69
N VAL A 109 9.21 -0.14 -3.35
CA VAL A 109 8.18 -0.96 -2.73
C VAL A 109 8.51 -2.43 -2.95
N ILE A 110 8.59 -3.20 -1.88
CA ILE A 110 8.74 -4.66 -1.93
C ILE A 110 7.52 -5.27 -1.28
N ASP A 111 6.74 -6.03 -2.06
CA ASP A 111 5.56 -6.73 -1.60
C ASP A 111 5.75 -8.25 -1.75
N PRO A 112 6.10 -8.97 -0.66
CA PRO A 112 6.41 -10.40 -0.69
C PRO A 112 5.27 -11.35 -1.01
N GLY A 113 4.03 -10.89 -1.19
CA GLY A 113 2.94 -11.84 -1.41
C GLY A 113 1.91 -11.85 -0.30
N THR A 114 0.86 -12.60 -0.57
CA THR A 114 -0.08 -13.12 0.41
C THR A 114 0.29 -14.57 0.74
N PRO A 115 -0.21 -15.15 1.85
CA PRO A 115 -0.02 -16.58 2.12
C PRO A 115 -0.44 -17.48 0.95
N GLU A 116 -1.45 -17.08 0.18
CA GLU A 116 -1.92 -17.78 -1.02
C GLU A 116 -0.91 -17.74 -2.18
N ASP A 117 -0.04 -16.73 -2.21
CA ASP A 117 1.04 -16.61 -3.18
C ASP A 117 2.26 -17.46 -2.82
N ALA A 118 2.42 -17.85 -1.56
CA ALA A 118 3.64 -18.49 -1.07
C ALA A 118 3.83 -19.92 -1.59
N LEU A 119 5.07 -20.40 -1.57
CA LEU A 119 5.34 -21.83 -1.69
C LEU A 119 4.99 -22.53 -0.37
N ALA A 120 4.68 -23.82 -0.46
CA ALA A 120 4.39 -24.61 0.74
C ALA A 120 5.54 -24.56 1.75
N GLY A 121 5.20 -24.20 3.00
CA GLY A 121 6.14 -24.05 4.11
C GLY A 121 6.84 -22.70 4.18
N GLU A 122 6.54 -21.77 3.28
CA GLU A 122 7.04 -20.39 3.34
C GLU A 122 5.95 -19.43 3.82
N THR A 123 6.36 -18.33 4.41
CA THR A 123 5.45 -17.26 4.86
C THR A 123 5.97 -15.94 4.32
N PRO A 124 5.17 -15.19 3.55
CA PRO A 124 5.56 -13.87 3.08
C PRO A 124 5.81 -12.93 4.26
N GLY A 125 6.82 -12.07 4.12
CA GLY A 125 7.00 -10.93 5.01
C GLY A 125 5.97 -9.83 4.78
N GLU A 126 6.06 -8.77 5.58
CA GLU A 126 5.29 -7.54 5.38
C GLU A 126 5.71 -6.83 4.09
N ALA A 127 4.79 -6.08 3.48
CA ALA A 127 5.15 -5.19 2.38
C ALA A 127 5.91 -3.98 2.94
N THR A 128 7.05 -3.65 2.34
CA THR A 128 7.95 -2.60 2.81
C THR A 128 8.11 -1.47 1.79
N GLY A 129 8.39 -0.28 2.31
CA GLY A 129 8.81 0.88 1.54
C GLY A 129 10.19 1.34 2.01
N THR A 130 11.14 1.46 1.09
CA THR A 130 12.51 1.90 1.39
C THR A 130 12.89 3.05 0.47
N CYS A 131 13.39 4.14 1.02
CA CYS A 131 14.00 5.18 0.20
C CYS A 131 15.44 4.80 -0.16
N VAL A 132 15.71 4.63 -1.45
CA VAL A 132 17.05 4.26 -1.96
C VAL A 132 17.72 5.49 -2.55
N VAL A 133 18.81 5.93 -1.94
CA VAL A 133 19.66 7.01 -2.46
C VAL A 133 20.84 6.41 -3.21
N THR A 134 20.94 6.65 -4.51
CA THR A 134 21.87 5.93 -5.39
C THR A 134 22.40 6.78 -6.54
N ALA A 135 23.33 6.25 -7.32
CA ALA A 135 23.89 6.96 -8.47
C ALA A 135 22.81 7.26 -9.53
N PRO A 136 22.93 8.36 -10.32
CA PRO A 136 21.90 8.77 -11.27
C PRO A 136 21.59 7.70 -12.33
N LYS A 137 22.61 6.92 -12.72
CA LYS A 137 22.49 5.85 -13.72
C LYS A 137 22.08 4.49 -13.15
N SER A 138 21.81 4.38 -11.84
CA SER A 138 21.45 3.10 -11.24
C SER A 138 20.17 2.52 -11.83
N THR A 139 20.19 1.24 -12.18
CA THR A 139 19.05 0.52 -12.76
C THR A 139 18.08 0.06 -11.67
N GLY A 140 16.87 -0.38 -12.05
CA GLY A 140 15.91 -0.97 -11.12
C GLY A 140 16.47 -2.16 -10.31
N ALA A 141 17.30 -2.99 -10.95
CA ALA A 141 17.97 -4.11 -10.29
C ALA A 141 19.00 -3.63 -9.25
N GLN A 142 19.74 -2.55 -9.56
CA GLN A 142 20.68 -1.95 -8.60
C GLN A 142 19.96 -1.24 -7.45
N VAL A 143 18.79 -0.65 -7.71
CA VAL A 143 17.91 -0.10 -6.66
C VAL A 143 17.44 -1.21 -5.72
N LEU A 144 16.95 -2.33 -6.26
CA LEU A 144 16.53 -3.48 -5.46
C LEU A 144 17.69 -4.05 -4.62
N ALA A 145 18.84 -4.27 -5.25
CA ALA A 145 20.02 -4.83 -4.59
C ALA A 145 20.60 -3.92 -3.49
N ALA A 146 20.35 -2.61 -3.55
CA ALA A 146 20.75 -1.69 -2.49
C ALA A 146 19.91 -1.85 -1.20
N ALA A 147 18.68 -2.38 -1.30
CA ALA A 147 17.79 -2.60 -0.17
C ALA A 147 17.99 -3.96 0.52
N GLY A 148 18.58 -4.95 -0.17
CA GLY A 148 18.88 -6.25 0.43
C GLY A 148 19.41 -7.29 -0.57
N PRO A 149 19.79 -8.49 -0.10
CA PRO A 149 20.26 -9.57 -0.96
C PRO A 149 19.21 -9.99 -1.98
N VAL A 150 19.64 -10.20 -3.22
CA VAL A 150 18.76 -10.64 -4.33
C VAL A 150 19.32 -11.92 -4.94
N ARG A 151 18.48 -12.95 -5.05
CA ARG A 151 18.78 -14.19 -5.77
C ARG A 151 18.29 -14.05 -7.20
N ILE A 152 19.22 -14.06 -8.16
CA ILE A 152 18.95 -14.02 -9.59
C ILE A 152 19.31 -15.36 -10.21
N GLU A 153 18.40 -15.95 -10.98
CA GLU A 153 18.67 -17.16 -11.77
C GLU A 153 18.06 -17.00 -13.16
N LYS A 154 18.84 -17.34 -14.20
CA LYS A 154 18.38 -17.28 -15.61
C LYS A 154 17.75 -15.93 -16.01
N GLY A 155 18.23 -14.83 -15.43
CA GLY A 155 17.74 -13.47 -15.69
C GLY A 155 16.46 -13.09 -14.95
N LEU A 156 15.93 -13.95 -14.06
CA LEU A 156 14.77 -13.67 -13.23
C LEU A 156 15.20 -13.29 -11.80
N THR A 157 14.44 -12.40 -11.19
CA THR A 157 14.51 -12.18 -9.74
C THR A 157 13.74 -13.29 -9.04
N CYS A 158 14.46 -14.19 -8.38
CA CYS A 158 13.90 -15.39 -7.78
C CYS A 158 13.68 -15.25 -6.28
N GLY A 159 14.46 -14.39 -5.61
CA GLY A 159 14.33 -14.13 -4.19
C GLY A 159 14.81 -12.74 -3.82
N VAL A 160 14.12 -12.10 -2.90
CA VAL A 160 14.44 -10.77 -2.35
C VAL A 160 14.49 -10.90 -0.84
N SER A 161 15.61 -10.51 -0.23
CA SER A 161 15.85 -10.62 1.22
C SER A 161 15.58 -12.03 1.76
N GLY A 162 15.93 -13.05 0.98
CA GLY A 162 15.76 -14.46 1.33
C GLY A 162 14.38 -15.06 1.02
N TYR A 163 13.43 -14.28 0.49
CA TYR A 163 12.08 -14.75 0.16
C TYR A 163 11.74 -14.68 -1.35
N PRO A 164 11.12 -15.73 -1.93
CA PRO A 164 11.10 -17.08 -1.39
C PRO A 164 12.53 -17.64 -1.32
N ALA A 165 12.77 -18.57 -0.39
CA ALA A 165 14.07 -19.23 -0.24
C ALA A 165 14.35 -20.16 -1.43
N LYS A 166 13.32 -20.63 -2.13
CA LYS A 166 13.40 -21.56 -3.27
C LYS A 166 12.40 -21.21 -4.37
N GLY A 167 12.53 -21.90 -5.50
CA GLY A 167 11.73 -21.64 -6.71
C GLY A 167 12.22 -20.42 -7.48
N CYS A 168 11.84 -20.35 -8.76
CA CYS A 168 12.11 -19.19 -9.61
C CYS A 168 11.22 -19.20 -10.87
N GLY A 169 9.99 -18.69 -10.76
CA GLY A 169 9.08 -18.64 -11.90
C GLY A 169 8.39 -19.97 -12.21
N ASP A 170 8.08 -20.77 -11.18
CA ASP A 170 7.47 -22.08 -11.36
C ASP A 170 6.07 -21.96 -11.97
N GLN A 171 5.78 -22.78 -12.97
CA GLN A 171 4.43 -22.90 -13.53
C GLN A 171 3.53 -23.66 -12.54
N VAL A 172 2.33 -23.15 -12.34
CA VAL A 172 1.28 -23.77 -11.54
C VAL A 172 0.06 -23.96 -12.43
N LYS A 173 -0.50 -25.16 -12.41
CA LYS A 173 -1.67 -25.49 -13.22
C LYS A 173 -2.96 -25.18 -12.50
N ASN A 174 -4.01 -24.85 -13.26
CA ASN A 174 -5.36 -24.65 -12.76
C ASN A 174 -5.42 -23.70 -11.54
N ILE A 175 -4.77 -22.55 -11.67
CA ILE A 175 -4.65 -21.60 -10.57
C ILE A 175 -5.99 -20.93 -10.31
N LYS A 176 -6.19 -20.55 -9.05
CA LYS A 176 -7.29 -19.68 -8.64
C LYS A 176 -6.69 -18.35 -8.20
N VAL A 177 -6.83 -17.35 -9.06
CA VAL A 177 -6.39 -15.99 -8.76
C VAL A 177 -7.56 -15.22 -8.12
N PRO A 178 -7.36 -14.53 -6.99
CA PRO A 178 -8.38 -13.66 -6.44
C PRO A 178 -8.68 -12.52 -7.42
N ALA A 179 -9.95 -12.09 -7.49
CA ALA A 179 -10.36 -11.00 -8.38
C ALA A 179 -9.68 -9.67 -8.02
N THR A 180 -9.44 -9.46 -6.72
CA THR A 180 -8.79 -8.28 -6.17
C THR A 180 -7.99 -8.65 -4.94
N ASP A 181 -6.85 -7.99 -4.75
CA ASP A 181 -6.07 -8.08 -3.52
C ASP A 181 -6.46 -7.02 -2.51
N ALA A 182 -6.48 -7.41 -1.24
CA ALA A 182 -6.61 -6.47 -0.13
C ALA A 182 -5.41 -5.52 -0.13
N GLN A 183 -5.68 -4.22 -0.05
CA GLN A 183 -4.64 -3.20 0.06
C GLN A 183 -3.93 -3.33 1.41
N VAL A 184 -2.64 -3.01 1.43
CA VAL A 184 -1.82 -3.05 2.65
C VAL A 184 -1.15 -1.71 2.89
N THR A 185 -0.87 -1.40 4.16
CA THR A 185 -0.01 -0.28 4.53
C THR A 185 1.45 -0.74 4.52
N LEU A 186 2.33 0.06 3.93
CA LEU A 186 3.76 -0.24 3.92
C LEU A 186 4.36 -0.05 5.30
N LYS A 187 5.19 -1.00 5.71
CA LYS A 187 6.19 -0.75 6.73
C LYS A 187 7.34 0.05 6.11
N ILE A 188 7.52 1.28 6.57
CA ILE A 188 8.60 2.13 6.06
C ILE A 188 9.89 1.78 6.77
N ASP A 189 10.86 1.29 6.01
CA ASP A 189 12.19 0.94 6.49
C ASP A 189 13.12 2.16 6.43
N ALA A 190 14.27 2.06 7.11
CA ALA A 190 15.29 3.09 7.05
C ALA A 190 15.80 3.29 5.61
N ALA A 191 16.04 4.55 5.24
CA ALA A 191 16.64 4.88 3.95
C ALA A 191 18.04 4.25 3.82
N VAL A 192 18.39 3.85 2.60
CA VAL A 192 19.69 3.23 2.29
C VAL A 192 20.48 4.08 1.29
N GLY A 193 21.80 4.05 1.39
CA GLY A 193 22.70 4.80 0.51
C GLY A 193 22.75 6.32 0.73
N SER A 194 21.97 6.83 1.71
CA SER A 194 22.05 8.22 2.16
C SER A 194 23.26 8.42 3.08
N SER A 195 23.89 9.59 2.97
CA SER A 195 24.96 10.04 3.88
C SER A 195 24.42 10.83 5.07
N ALA A 196 23.13 11.18 5.07
CA ALA A 196 22.49 11.83 6.20
C ALA A 196 22.28 10.83 7.35
N PRO A 197 22.44 11.25 8.63
CA PRO A 197 22.08 10.43 9.77
C PRO A 197 20.61 9.99 9.64
N ALA A 198 20.34 8.70 9.81
CA ALA A 198 18.97 8.21 9.89
C ALA A 198 18.25 9.01 10.99
N SER A 199 17.22 9.75 10.61
CA SER A 199 16.43 10.49 11.58
C SER A 199 15.83 9.46 12.54
N ALA A 200 16.32 9.42 13.77
CA ALA A 200 15.73 8.59 14.82
C ALA A 200 14.23 8.91 14.87
N PRO A 201 13.34 7.94 15.15
CA PRO A 201 11.95 8.26 15.42
C PRO A 201 11.97 9.33 16.49
N ALA A 202 11.39 10.49 16.18
CA ALA A 202 11.24 11.55 17.15
C ALA A 202 10.60 10.90 18.37
N LYS A 203 11.33 10.83 19.49
CA LYS A 203 10.66 10.69 20.77
C LYS A 203 9.65 11.82 20.75
N GLN A 204 8.39 11.47 20.93
CA GLN A 204 7.42 12.45 21.36
C GLN A 204 7.95 12.93 22.72
N ASP A 205 8.83 13.92 22.68
CA ASP A 205 8.97 14.82 23.79
C ASP A 205 7.59 15.43 23.89
N GLU A 206 6.78 14.90 24.79
CA GLU A 206 5.72 15.68 25.40
C GLU A 206 6.40 16.95 25.87
N SER A 207 6.37 17.97 25.01
CA SER A 207 6.69 19.33 25.39
C SER A 207 5.61 19.67 26.41
N SER A 208 5.92 19.35 27.65
CA SER A 208 5.29 19.88 28.84
C SER A 208 5.49 21.37 28.72
N GLY A 209 4.57 22.02 28.03
CA GLY A 209 4.59 23.44 27.82
C GLY A 209 4.58 24.17 29.18
N PRO A 210 4.73 25.50 29.17
CA PRO A 210 4.81 26.31 30.39
C PRO A 210 3.67 26.04 31.41
N TRP A 211 2.56 25.47 30.95
CA TRP A 211 1.42 25.05 31.75
C TRP A 211 1.69 23.90 32.72
N ALA A 212 2.60 22.96 32.44
CA ALA A 212 2.93 21.89 33.39
C ALA A 212 3.63 22.43 34.64
N VAL A 213 4.50 23.44 34.48
CA VAL A 213 5.12 24.17 35.60
C VAL A 213 4.07 24.93 36.42
N LEU A 214 3.04 25.48 35.76
CA LEU A 214 1.92 26.13 36.44
C LEU A 214 1.06 25.16 37.24
N ILE A 215 0.81 23.94 36.73
CA ILE A 215 0.05 22.91 37.45
C ILE A 215 0.84 22.39 38.66
N ILE A 216 2.14 22.13 38.51
CA ILE A 216 3.00 21.69 39.62
C ILE A 216 3.11 22.81 40.68
N ALA A 217 3.30 24.06 40.27
CA ALA A 217 3.34 25.19 41.19
C ALA A 217 2.00 25.38 41.94
N ALA A 218 0.87 25.26 41.25
CA ALA A 218 -0.45 25.34 41.88
C ALA A 218 -0.68 24.21 42.89
N ALA A 219 -0.28 22.97 42.55
CA ALA A 219 -0.40 21.83 43.46
C ALA A 219 0.44 22.02 44.74
N VAL A 220 1.65 22.56 44.63
CA VAL A 220 2.51 22.87 45.78
C VAL A 220 1.90 23.95 46.67
N VAL A 221 1.33 25.02 46.09
CA VAL A 221 0.66 26.09 46.85
C VAL A 221 -0.56 25.57 47.60
N VAL A 222 -1.38 24.72 46.99
CA VAL A 222 -2.55 24.11 47.64
C VAL A 222 -2.13 23.18 48.78
N LEU A 223 -1.06 22.39 48.61
CA LEU A 223 -0.55 21.51 49.66
C LEU A 223 0.02 22.31 50.85
N LEU A 224 0.74 23.41 50.59
CA LEU A 224 1.26 24.27 51.65
C LEU A 224 0.15 25.03 52.39
N ALA A 225 -0.87 25.52 51.67
CA ALA A 225 -2.05 26.16 52.27
C ALA A 225 -2.88 25.16 53.11
N GLY A 226 -3.10 23.94 52.61
CA GLY A 226 -3.78 22.87 53.33
C GLY A 226 -3.04 22.40 54.59
N GLY A 227 -1.71 22.26 54.50
CA GLY A 227 -0.84 21.93 55.64
C GLY A 227 -0.85 23.02 56.71
N GLY A 228 -0.79 24.30 56.32
CA GLY A 228 -0.88 25.43 57.25
C GLY A 228 -2.20 25.50 58.01
N LEU A 229 -3.32 25.24 57.33
CA LEU A 229 -4.65 25.21 57.95
C LEU A 229 -4.81 24.05 58.96
N LEU A 230 -4.27 22.87 58.66
CA LEU A 230 -4.32 21.71 59.56
C LEU A 230 -3.44 21.92 60.80
N LEU A 231 -2.27 22.54 60.65
CA LEU A 231 -1.40 22.88 61.79
C LEU A 231 -2.02 23.97 62.69
N ASN A 232 -2.73 24.95 62.11
CA ASN A 232 -3.42 25.98 62.88
C ASN A 232 -4.65 25.44 63.65
N ARG A 233 -5.40 24.49 63.04
CA ARG A 233 -6.50 23.80 63.73
C ARG A 233 -6.02 22.91 64.87
N ARG A 234 -4.87 22.23 64.71
CA ARG A 234 -4.27 21.42 65.80
C ARG A 234 -3.76 22.28 66.97
N ARG A 235 -3.23 23.47 66.70
CA ARG A 235 -2.82 24.41 67.76
C ARG A 235 -3.99 25.04 68.52
N SER A 236 -5.13 25.24 67.85
CA SER A 236 -6.33 25.79 68.49
C SER A 236 -7.11 24.76 69.33
N ALA A 237 -6.82 23.47 69.17
CA ALA A 237 -7.43 22.38 69.95
C ALA A 237 -6.62 21.99 71.21
N VAL A 238 -5.49 22.66 71.47
CA VAL A 238 -4.59 22.43 72.62
C VAL A 238 -4.53 23.68 73.52
N LYS A 239 -5.53 24.56 73.43
CA LYS A 239 -5.70 25.70 74.34
C LYS A 239 -7.03 25.60 75.08
#